data_AF-E6LMA2-F1
#
_entry.id   AF-E6LMA2-F1
#
_cell.length_a   1.000
_cell.length_b   1.000
_cell.length_c   1.000
_cell.angle_alpha   90.00
_cell.angle_beta   90.00
_cell.angle_gamma   90.00
#
_symmetry.space_group_name_H-M   'P 1'
#
loop_
_entity.id
_entity.type
_entity.pdbx_description
1 polymer ?
#
loop_
_entity_poly.entity_id
_entity_poly.type
_entity_poly.pdbx_seq_one_letter_code
_entity_poly.pdbx_strand_id
1 'polypeptide(L)' 'MRVDRYKLGHILVDKDLTASQLAKRAGLSRATISCIKGGKSCLYETAEKIANVLGVEVKDIREVSNP' A
#
# COMPACT_ATOMS: atom_id res chain seq x y z
N MET A 1 9.98 -6.10 -0.11
CA MET A 1 9.80 -4.95 -1.01
C MET A 1 9.44 -3.70 -0.22
N ARG A 2 9.47 -2.53 -0.84
CA ARG A 2 8.97 -1.28 -0.27
C ARG A 2 7.86 -0.70 -1.13
N VAL A 3 6.86 -0.13 -0.46
CA VAL A 3 5.74 0.55 -1.11
C VAL A 3 6.04 2.05 -1.05
N ASP A 4 5.88 2.71 -2.17
CA ASP A 4 6.03 4.15 -2.27
C ASP A 4 4.88 4.83 -1.50
N ARG A 5 5.23 5.57 -0.45
CA ARG A 5 4.27 6.25 0.42
C ARG A 5 3.43 7.30 -0.32
N TYR A 6 4.00 7.94 -1.35
CA TYR A 6 3.32 8.97 -2.12
C TYR A 6 2.34 8.33 -3.08
N LYS A 7 2.77 7.32 -3.85
CA LYS A 7 1.87 6.59 -4.75
C LYS A 7 0.71 5.95 -4.00
N LEU A 8 1.00 5.31 -2.86
CA LEU A 8 -0.05 4.76 -2.00
C LEU A 8 -1.03 5.83 -1.51
N GLY A 9 -0.52 7.00 -1.11
CA GLY A 9 -1.34 8.14 -0.69
C GLY A 9 -2.24 8.66 -1.81
N HIS A 10 -1.68 8.87 -3.01
CA HIS A 10 -2.45 9.34 -4.17
C HIS A 10 -3.58 8.39 -4.52
N ILE A 11 -3.29 7.09 -4.64
CA ILE A 11 -4.31 6.09 -5.01
C ILE A 11 -5.40 5.98 -3.92
N LEU A 12 -5.05 6.14 -2.65
CA LEU A 12 -6.02 6.18 -1.56
C LEU A 12 -6.96 7.38 -1.67
N VAL A 13 -6.44 8.55 -2.04
CA VAL A 13 -7.24 9.77 -2.29
C VAL A 13 -8.13 9.57 -3.51
N ASP A 14 -7.59 9.09 -4.62
CA ASP A 14 -8.33 8.85 -5.87
C ASP A 14 -9.49 7.86 -5.69
N LYS A 15 -9.36 6.93 -4.73
CA LYS A 15 -10.36 5.90 -4.43
C LYS A 15 -11.25 6.21 -3.24
N ASP A 16 -11.13 7.40 -2.66
CA ASP A 16 -11.85 7.82 -1.45
C ASP A 16 -11.74 6.77 -0.32
N LEU A 17 -10.51 6.27 -0.12
CA LEU A 17 -10.19 5.22 0.85
C LEU A 17 -9.29 5.75 1.96
N THR A 18 -9.71 5.49 3.19
CA THR A 18 -8.85 5.70 4.36
C THR A 18 -7.90 4.51 4.59
N ALA A 19 -6.77 4.77 5.27
CA ALA A 19 -5.83 3.71 5.65
C ALA A 19 -6.48 2.61 6.54
N SER A 20 -7.46 2.99 7.37
CA SER A 20 -8.22 2.05 8.19
C SER A 20 -9.13 1.15 7.35
N GLN A 21 -9.80 1.72 6.34
CA GLN A 21 -10.60 0.94 5.39
C GLN A 21 -9.72 0.03 4.54
N LEU A 22 -8.57 0.51 4.07
CA LEU A 22 -7.58 -0.32 3.37
C LEU A 22 -7.14 -1.50 4.25
N ALA A 23 -6.77 -1.26 5.51
CA ALA A 23 -6.38 -2.33 6.44
C ALA A 23 -7.48 -3.39 6.56
N LYS A 24 -8.72 -2.96 6.79
CA LYS A 24 -9.89 -3.85 6.94
C LYS A 24 -10.15 -4.66 5.66
N ARG A 25 -10.14 -4.02 4.49
CA ARG A 25 -10.41 -4.65 3.20
C ARG A 25 -9.28 -5.59 2.77
N ALA A 26 -8.03 -5.26 3.10
CA ALA A 26 -6.86 -6.08 2.77
C ALA A 26 -6.65 -7.24 3.75
N GLY A 27 -7.44 -7.33 4.82
CA GLY A 27 -7.22 -8.31 5.90
C GLY A 27 -5.88 -8.09 6.63
N LEU A 28 -5.42 -6.84 6.71
CA LEU A 28 -4.16 -6.45 7.34
C LEU A 28 -4.41 -5.69 8.65
N SER A 29 -3.46 -5.78 9.57
CA SER A 29 -3.52 -4.97 10.78
C SER A 29 -3.28 -3.48 10.46
N ARG A 30 -3.89 -2.59 11.24
CA ARG A 30 -3.61 -1.14 11.16
C ARG A 30 -2.12 -0.85 11.36
N ALA A 31 -1.44 -1.61 12.22
CA ALA A 31 -0.01 -1.49 12.45
C ALA A 31 0.80 -1.84 11.20
N THR A 32 0.40 -2.87 10.44
CA THR A 32 1.02 -3.24 9.16
C THR A 32 0.92 -2.10 8.15
N ILE A 33 -0.27 -1.52 7.96
CA ILE A 33 -0.44 -0.37 7.06
C ILE A 33 0.38 0.84 7.52
N SER A 34 0.41 1.12 8.83
CA SER A 34 1.21 2.21 9.40
C SER A 34 2.71 2.02 9.14
N CYS A 35 3.24 0.81 9.36
CA CYS A 35 4.61 0.45 9.05
C CYS A 35 4.95 0.65 7.56
N ILE A 36 4.04 0.25 6.66
CA ILE A 36 4.22 0.41 5.22
C ILE A 36 4.22 1.89 4.82
N LYS A 37 3.27 2.69 5.33
CA LYS A 37 3.26 4.15 5.12
C LYS A 37 4.52 4.83 5.67
N GLY A 38 5.08 4.29 6.74
CA GLY A 38 6.36 4.71 7.32
C GLY A 38 7.60 4.28 6.54
N GLY A 39 7.46 3.63 5.38
CA GLY A 39 8.58 3.22 4.52
C GLY A 39 9.29 1.94 4.97
N LYS A 40 8.68 1.15 5.88
CA LYS A 40 9.23 -0.17 6.24
C LYS A 40 9.05 -1.15 5.08
N SER A 41 9.95 -2.12 5.01
CA SER A 41 9.81 -3.23 4.08
C SER A 41 8.61 -4.11 4.44
N CYS A 42 7.97 -4.66 3.41
CA CYS A 42 6.90 -5.64 3.54
C CYS A 42 7.13 -6.82 2.59
N LEU A 43 6.43 -7.93 2.86
CA LEU A 43 6.35 -9.10 1.98
C LEU A 43 5.61 -8.74 0.69
N TYR A 44 5.93 -9.44 -0.40
CA TYR A 44 5.24 -9.23 -1.69
C TYR A 44 3.73 -9.49 -1.57
N GLU A 45 3.34 -10.57 -0.89
CA GLU A 45 1.94 -10.90 -0.62
C GLU A 45 1.17 -9.77 0.10
N THR A 46 1.84 -9.06 1.01
CA THR A 46 1.23 -7.92 1.71
C THR A 46 0.95 -6.77 0.74
N ALA A 47 1.90 -6.49 -0.15
CA ALA A 47 1.72 -5.48 -1.19
C ALA A 47 0.67 -5.91 -2.22
N GLU A 48 0.59 -7.19 -2.56
CA GLU A 48 -0.44 -7.75 -3.45
C GLU A 48 -1.84 -7.58 -2.86
N LYS A 49 -2.04 -7.89 -1.57
CA LYS A 49 -3.31 -7.63 -0.89
C LYS A 49 -3.72 -6.16 -0.95
N ILE A 50 -2.76 -5.25 -0.75
CA ILE A 50 -3.00 -3.81 -0.86
C ILE A 50 -3.36 -3.43 -2.30
N ALA A 51 -2.58 -3.88 -3.27
CA ALA A 51 -2.78 -3.61 -4.69
C ALA A 51 -4.15 -4.12 -5.17
N ASN A 52 -4.57 -5.32 -4.74
CA ASN A 52 -5.88 -5.89 -5.04
C ASN A 52 -7.04 -5.05 -4.51
N VAL A 53 -6.98 -4.59 -3.25
CA VAL A 53 -8.00 -3.69 -2.68
C VAL A 53 -8.04 -2.36 -3.41
N LEU A 54 -6.87 -1.88 -3.81
CA LEU A 54 -6.73 -0.67 -4.58
C LEU A 54 -6.99 -0.90 -6.08
N GLY A 55 -7.27 -2.12 -6.57
CA GLY A 55 -7.49 -2.38 -8.00
C GLY A 55 -6.37 -1.86 -8.91
N VAL A 56 -5.12 -1.96 -8.47
CA VAL A 56 -3.89 -1.61 -9.21
C VAL A 56 -2.91 -2.76 -9.16
N GLU A 57 -1.81 -2.69 -9.91
CA GLU A 57 -0.75 -3.70 -9.82
C GLU A 57 0.30 -3.34 -8.75
N VAL A 58 1.00 -4.34 -8.22
CA VAL A 58 2.06 -4.12 -7.22
C VAL A 58 3.17 -3.19 -7.74
N LYS A 59 3.42 -3.20 -9.06
CA LYS A 59 4.37 -2.30 -9.73
C LYS A 59 3.98 -0.82 -9.64
N ASP A 60 2.69 -0.52 -9.53
CA ASP A 60 2.17 0.84 -9.48
C ASP A 60 2.37 1.45 -8.08
N ILE A 61 2.38 0.62 -7.05
CA ILE A 61 2.55 1.06 -5.65
C ILE A 61 3.98 0.88 -5.13
N ARG A 62 4.84 0.10 -5.78
CA ARG A 62 6.22 -0.12 -5.30
C ARG A 62 7.10 1.11 -5.53
N GLU A 63 8.11 1.24 -4.67
CA GLU A 63 9.24 2.13 -4.94
C GLU A 63 9.93 1.68 -6.23
N VAL A 64 10.14 2.62 -7.15
CA VAL A 64 11.06 2.44 -8.27
C VAL A 64 12.35 3.10 -7.80
N SER A 65 13.47 2.38 -7.85
CA SER A 65 14.76 3.06 -7.68
C SER A 65 14.83 4.15 -8.75
N ASN A 66 14.70 5.41 -8.33
CA ASN A 66 15.13 6.51 -9.16
C ASN A 66 16.66 6.41 -9.18
N PRO A 67 17.30 6.26 -10.36
CA PRO A 67 18.75 6.19 -10.47
C PRO A 67 19.42 7.44 -9.89
#